data_AF-A0A7J9W0L7-F1
#
_entry.id   AF-A0A7J9W0L7-F1
#
_cell.length_a   1.000
_cell.length_b   1.000
_cell.length_c   1.000
_cell.angle_alpha   90.00
_cell.angle_beta   90.00
_cell.angle_gamma   90.00
#
_symmetry.space_group_name_H-M   'P 1'
#
loop_
_entity.id
_entity.type
_entity.pdbx_description
1 polymer ?
#
loop_
_entity_poly.entity_id
_entity_poly.type
_entity_poly.pdbx_seq_one_letter_code
_entity_poly.pdbx_strand_id
1 'polypeptide(L)'
;MASAAPAPEPGTLLDTERVALPSEELERLEATVTRVTYSSRSGRDDSPVAVSGLVIEPVGQPPPGGWPVVSYAHGTTGVADACAPSGSPGMRGQLGVVLPLVERGYLVTATDYEGLGTPGAHPYLQPVSEGRSVIDAFYPLVLHSLQLRYPALDYSDYLSGRPLAAMDELERSCIPAAFGQAHVSDFVPSSPAALTRAQQWLEEFALPQRRAAGPLFVAAGTADDIVPVELVDEGVAAACELGDVVTYRRYSGAGHPALPAAADDALAWIADRFAGRPPPPTC
;
A
#
# COMPACT_ATOMS: atom_id res chain seq x y z
N MET A 1 15.86 -6.53 38.45
CA MET A 1 15.60 -6.72 37.00
C MET A 1 15.27 -5.34 36.44
N ALA A 2 15.85 -4.96 35.30
CA ALA A 2 15.41 -3.73 34.61
C ALA A 2 14.05 -4.01 33.95
N SER A 3 13.13 -3.05 34.01
CA SER A 3 11.97 -3.09 33.11
C SER A 3 12.48 -2.90 31.68
N ALA A 4 11.98 -3.68 30.73
CA ALA A 4 12.03 -3.26 29.33
C ALA A 4 11.29 -1.92 29.20
N ALA A 5 11.74 -1.08 28.27
CA ALA A 5 10.96 0.10 27.88
C ALA A 5 9.63 -0.35 27.24
N PRO A 6 8.55 0.45 27.34
CA PRO A 6 7.40 0.23 26.47
C PRO A 6 7.85 0.31 25.01
N ALA A 7 7.22 -0.49 24.14
CA ALA A 7 7.51 -0.46 22.72
C ALA A 7 7.28 0.93 22.13
N PRO A 8 8.03 1.31 21.07
CA PRO A 8 7.63 2.34 20.14
C PRO A 8 6.29 2.01 19.48
N GLU A 9 5.73 3.02 18.83
CA GLU A 9 4.28 3.15 18.72
C GLU A 9 3.86 3.59 17.32
N PRO A 10 2.58 3.50 16.92
CA PRO A 10 2.16 3.76 15.54
C PRO A 10 2.64 5.13 15.02
N GLY A 11 3.32 5.14 13.88
CA GLY A 11 3.96 6.30 13.29
C GLY A 11 5.22 6.83 14.01
N THR A 12 5.71 6.22 15.09
CA THR A 12 6.94 6.69 15.76
C THR A 12 8.14 6.42 14.87
N LEU A 13 8.82 7.46 14.39
CA LEU A 13 10.11 7.32 13.70
C LEU A 13 11.14 6.66 14.62
N LEU A 14 11.75 5.58 14.15
CA LEU A 14 12.76 4.78 14.83
C LEU A 14 14.17 5.10 14.34
N ASP A 15 14.31 5.32 13.03
CA ASP A 15 15.57 5.67 12.37
C ASP A 15 15.32 6.45 11.07
N THR A 16 16.28 7.30 10.65
CA THR A 16 16.21 8.06 9.39
C THR A 16 17.58 8.18 8.71
N GLU A 17 17.64 7.82 7.43
CA GLU A 17 18.85 7.82 6.60
C GLU A 17 18.59 8.61 5.30
N ARG A 18 19.41 9.62 4.98
CA ARG A 18 19.38 10.21 3.63
C ARG A 18 20.04 9.24 2.65
N VAL A 19 19.29 8.75 1.68
CA VAL A 19 19.75 7.72 0.72
C VAL A 19 19.83 8.28 -0.69
N ALA A 20 20.81 7.80 -1.46
CA ALA A 20 20.79 7.92 -2.91
C ALA A 20 20.21 6.62 -3.49
N LEU A 21 18.98 6.68 -3.99
CA LEU A 21 18.40 5.55 -4.74
C LEU A 21 18.88 5.65 -6.20
N PRO A 22 19.48 4.59 -6.77
CA PRO A 22 19.93 4.63 -8.15
C PRO A 22 18.72 4.72 -9.11
N SER A 23 18.54 5.92 -9.66
CA SER A 23 17.51 6.30 -10.63
C SER A 23 17.90 7.65 -11.22
N GLU A 24 18.10 7.69 -12.55
CA GLU A 24 18.39 8.94 -13.23
C GLU A 24 17.25 9.96 -13.08
N GLU A 25 16.01 9.50 -12.83
CA GLU A 25 14.84 10.35 -12.62
C GLU A 25 14.95 11.15 -11.32
N LEU A 26 15.23 10.46 -10.20
CA LEU A 26 15.40 11.11 -8.90
C LEU A 26 16.64 12.02 -8.89
N GLU A 27 17.72 11.60 -9.55
CA GLU A 27 18.93 12.39 -9.72
C GLU A 27 18.68 13.66 -10.57
N ARG A 28 17.97 13.56 -11.71
CA ARG A 28 17.58 14.71 -12.54
C ARG A 28 16.62 15.66 -11.83
N LEU A 29 15.81 15.17 -10.90
CA LEU A 29 14.92 16.00 -10.09
C LEU A 29 15.61 16.65 -8.87
N GLU A 30 16.88 16.35 -8.57
CA GLU A 30 17.58 16.82 -7.35
C GLU A 30 16.77 16.56 -6.04
N ALA A 31 15.89 15.56 -6.05
CA ALA A 31 14.94 15.31 -4.98
C ALA A 31 15.62 14.77 -3.72
N THR A 32 15.28 15.28 -2.54
CA THR A 32 15.82 14.73 -1.29
C THR A 32 15.05 13.48 -0.89
N VAL A 33 15.72 12.34 -0.96
CA VAL A 33 15.19 11.04 -0.55
C VAL A 33 15.74 10.65 0.82
N THR A 34 14.84 10.40 1.76
CA THR A 34 15.17 9.90 3.10
C THR A 34 14.49 8.56 3.30
N ARG A 35 15.25 7.49 3.49
CA ARG A 35 14.70 6.23 4.01
C ARG A 35 14.35 6.44 5.48
N VAL A 36 13.18 6.00 5.87
CA VAL A 36 12.69 6.04 7.25
C VAL A 36 12.38 4.63 7.72
N THR A 37 12.63 4.36 9.00
CA THR A 37 12.02 3.23 9.70
C THR A 37 11.12 3.79 10.78
N TYR A 38 9.88 3.30 10.86
CA TYR A 38 8.88 3.73 11.83
C TYR A 38 8.23 2.51 12.49
N SER A 39 7.60 2.72 13.66
CA SER A 39 6.80 1.68 14.30
C SER A 39 5.34 1.73 13.81
N SER A 40 4.74 0.55 13.65
CA SER A 40 3.36 0.33 13.20
C SER A 40 2.71 -0.75 14.08
N ARG A 41 1.46 -1.13 13.76
CA ARG A 41 0.76 -2.28 14.36
C ARG A 41 0.53 -3.34 13.30
N SER A 42 1.05 -4.56 13.49
CA SER A 42 0.80 -5.66 12.56
C SER A 42 -0.69 -5.81 12.29
N GLY A 43 -1.08 -6.00 11.03
CA GLY A 43 -2.49 -6.25 10.69
C GLY A 43 -2.92 -7.69 10.93
N ARG A 44 -1.97 -8.64 11.02
CA ARG A 44 -2.28 -10.02 11.39
C ARG A 44 -2.82 -10.09 12.81
N ASP A 45 -2.25 -9.28 13.70
CA ASP A 45 -2.53 -9.42 15.13
C ASP A 45 -2.74 -8.13 15.94
N ASP A 46 -2.10 -6.97 15.62
CA ASP A 46 -1.94 -5.68 16.39
C ASP A 46 -0.49 -5.32 16.89
N SER A 47 0.58 -6.04 16.50
CA SER A 47 1.90 -6.03 17.20
C SER A 47 2.81 -4.86 16.85
N PRO A 48 3.63 -4.34 17.80
CA PRO A 48 4.62 -3.32 17.50
C PRO A 48 5.67 -3.89 16.54
N VAL A 49 5.55 -3.52 15.28
CA VAL A 49 6.45 -3.91 14.19
C VAL A 49 7.18 -2.67 13.70
N ALA A 50 8.46 -2.82 13.37
CA ALA A 50 9.15 -1.84 12.55
C ALA A 50 8.68 -2.01 11.09
N VAL A 51 8.52 -0.91 10.38
CA VAL A 51 8.21 -0.85 8.95
C VAL A 51 9.10 0.21 8.32
N SER A 52 9.65 -0.05 7.13
CA SER A 52 10.46 0.91 6.39
C SER A 52 9.66 1.65 5.32
N GLY A 53 10.25 2.69 4.77
CA GLY A 53 9.69 3.44 3.65
C GLY A 53 10.60 4.58 3.20
N LEU A 54 10.09 5.41 2.30
CA LEU A 54 10.74 6.61 1.80
C LEU A 54 9.90 7.84 2.09
N VAL A 55 10.57 8.90 2.54
CA VAL A 55 10.10 10.28 2.42
C VAL A 55 10.85 10.89 1.23
N ILE A 56 10.11 11.39 0.24
CA ILE A 56 10.66 12.01 -0.96
C ILE A 56 10.18 13.47 -0.99
N GLU A 57 11.13 14.38 -0.79
CA GLU A 57 10.88 15.82 -0.72
C GLU A 57 11.04 16.46 -2.11
N PRO A 58 10.11 17.34 -2.53
CA PRO A 58 10.22 18.09 -3.77
C PRO A 58 11.25 19.22 -3.67
N VAL A 59 11.72 19.70 -4.82
CA VAL A 59 12.75 20.75 -4.91
C VAL A 59 12.24 22.08 -4.34
N GLY A 60 13.10 22.74 -3.57
CA GLY A 60 12.91 24.14 -3.17
C GLY A 60 12.77 24.31 -1.66
N GLN A 61 11.81 25.13 -1.25
CA GLN A 61 11.49 25.39 0.15
C GLN A 61 9.98 25.15 0.37
N PRO A 62 9.58 24.55 1.51
CA PRO A 62 8.18 24.29 1.80
C PRO A 62 7.39 25.61 1.83
N PRO A 63 6.17 25.63 1.25
CA PRO A 63 5.32 26.82 1.30
C PRO A 63 4.81 27.07 2.73
N PRO A 64 4.23 28.26 3.01
CA PRO A 64 3.60 28.55 4.30
C PRO A 64 2.50 27.52 4.63
N GLY A 65 2.74 26.70 5.67
CA GLY A 65 1.90 25.56 6.03
C GLY A 65 2.59 24.20 5.89
N GLY A 66 3.76 24.13 5.23
CA GLY A 66 4.47 22.88 4.92
C GLY A 66 4.14 22.36 3.52
N TRP A 67 4.87 21.35 3.06
CA TRP A 67 4.54 20.66 1.81
C TRP A 67 3.17 19.97 1.89
N PRO A 68 2.34 20.00 0.82
CA PRO A 68 1.19 19.11 0.73
C PRO A 68 1.69 17.67 0.65
N VAL A 69 1.24 16.80 1.57
CA VAL A 69 1.76 15.43 1.73
C VAL A 69 0.81 14.42 1.08
N VAL A 70 1.36 13.54 0.24
CA VAL A 70 0.64 12.42 -0.36
C VAL A 70 1.21 11.11 0.19
N SER A 71 0.37 10.31 0.87
CA SER A 71 0.74 8.92 1.17
C SER A 71 0.60 8.07 -0.07
N TYR A 72 1.61 7.27 -0.35
CA TYR A 72 1.65 6.39 -1.50
C TYR A 72 1.71 4.92 -1.08
N ALA A 73 0.69 4.19 -1.51
CA ALA A 73 0.58 2.74 -1.43
C ALA A 73 1.07 2.15 -2.77
N HIS A 74 2.10 1.29 -2.75
CA HIS A 74 2.60 0.67 -3.97
C HIS A 74 1.79 -0.57 -4.37
N GLY A 75 1.78 -0.87 -5.68
CA GLY A 75 1.28 -2.17 -6.17
C GLY A 75 2.19 -3.33 -5.76
N THR A 76 1.71 -4.56 -5.94
CA THR A 76 2.39 -5.80 -5.51
C THR A 76 3.85 -5.89 -5.95
N THR A 77 4.77 -6.07 -5.00
CA THR A 77 6.21 -6.25 -5.26
C THR A 77 6.72 -7.65 -4.94
N GLY A 78 6.21 -8.27 -3.89
CA GLY A 78 6.58 -9.59 -3.35
C GLY A 78 6.21 -9.67 -1.87
N VAL A 79 6.62 -10.73 -1.18
CA VAL A 79 6.38 -10.89 0.28
C VAL A 79 7.66 -11.07 1.11
N ALA A 80 8.82 -11.12 0.44
CA ALA A 80 10.14 -11.21 1.05
C ALA A 80 10.68 -9.83 1.43
N ASP A 81 11.45 -9.70 2.52
CA ASP A 81 12.07 -8.44 2.97
C ASP A 81 12.72 -7.65 1.82
N ALA A 82 13.41 -8.34 0.91
CA ALA A 82 14.12 -7.78 -0.24
C ALA A 82 13.21 -7.17 -1.34
N CYS A 83 11.89 -7.26 -1.21
CA CYS A 83 10.91 -6.72 -2.15
C CYS A 83 10.39 -5.31 -1.78
N ALA A 84 10.85 -4.74 -0.66
CA ALA A 84 10.66 -3.34 -0.29
C ALA A 84 11.13 -2.37 -1.40
N PRO A 85 10.25 -1.49 -1.93
CA PRO A 85 10.65 -0.41 -2.83
C PRO A 85 11.78 0.49 -2.30
N SER A 86 11.79 0.82 -1.01
CA SER A 86 12.82 1.68 -0.40
C SER A 86 14.23 1.07 -0.44
N GLY A 87 14.34 -0.26 -0.53
CA GLY A 87 15.59 -0.98 -0.65
C GLY A 87 16.13 -1.08 -2.08
N SER A 88 15.38 -0.62 -3.09
CA SER A 88 15.53 -1.06 -4.47
C SER A 88 15.85 0.05 -5.49
N PRO A 89 16.60 -0.26 -6.57
CA PRO A 89 16.70 0.59 -7.75
C PRO A 89 15.31 0.88 -8.34
N GLY A 90 15.07 2.13 -8.72
CA GLY A 90 13.82 2.56 -9.37
C GLY A 90 12.52 2.29 -8.59
N MET A 91 12.58 2.09 -7.25
CA MET A 91 11.44 1.66 -6.42
C MET A 91 10.70 0.45 -6.99
N ARG A 92 11.41 -0.54 -7.56
CA ARG A 92 10.85 -1.69 -8.28
C ARG A 92 9.83 -1.34 -9.39
N GLY A 93 9.98 -0.16 -10.01
CA GLY A 93 9.11 0.36 -11.09
C GLY A 93 8.02 1.33 -10.62
N GLN A 94 7.82 1.50 -9.31
CA GLN A 94 6.75 2.35 -8.76
C GLN A 94 7.01 3.86 -8.96
N LEU A 95 8.23 4.26 -9.35
CA LEU A 95 8.59 5.65 -9.62
C LEU A 95 7.68 6.35 -10.66
N GLY A 96 7.09 5.60 -11.60
CA GLY A 96 6.15 6.17 -12.58
C GLY A 96 4.91 6.82 -11.97
N VAL A 97 4.56 6.48 -10.72
CA VAL A 97 3.46 7.12 -9.97
C VAL A 97 3.99 8.20 -9.00
N VAL A 98 5.19 7.99 -8.45
CA VAL A 98 5.80 8.88 -7.45
C VAL A 98 6.34 10.17 -8.08
N LEU A 99 7.09 10.08 -9.18
CA LEU A 99 7.77 11.25 -9.78
C LEU A 99 6.78 12.36 -10.18
N PRO A 100 5.62 12.08 -10.83
CA PRO A 100 4.66 13.12 -11.19
C PRO A 100 4.06 13.87 -9.98
N LEU A 101 4.08 13.28 -8.78
CA LEU A 101 3.66 13.93 -7.54
C LEU A 101 4.77 14.87 -7.04
N VAL A 102 6.01 14.39 -6.96
CA VAL A 102 7.18 15.16 -6.51
C VAL A 102 7.43 16.37 -7.43
N GLU A 103 7.33 16.18 -8.75
CA GLU A 103 7.37 17.24 -9.77
C GLU A 103 6.31 18.34 -9.58
N ARG A 104 5.17 18.01 -8.95
CA ARG A 104 4.06 18.95 -8.68
C ARG A 104 4.14 19.58 -7.29
N GLY A 105 5.24 19.39 -6.57
CA GLY A 105 5.47 19.99 -5.25
C GLY A 105 4.83 19.24 -4.09
N TYR A 106 4.43 17.98 -4.27
CA TYR A 106 4.00 17.11 -3.18
C TYR A 106 5.19 16.44 -2.50
N LEU A 107 5.19 16.41 -1.17
CA LEU A 107 6.03 15.50 -0.41
C LEU A 107 5.37 14.13 -0.41
N VAL A 108 6.09 13.09 -0.85
CA VAL A 108 5.53 11.73 -0.96
C VAL A 108 6.08 10.86 0.17
N THR A 109 5.17 10.25 0.94
CA THR A 109 5.52 9.19 1.90
C THR A 109 5.15 7.83 1.30
N ALA A 110 6.14 7.06 0.84
CA ALA A 110 5.94 5.71 0.32
C ALA A 110 6.29 4.69 1.41
N THR A 111 5.31 3.92 1.86
CA THR A 111 5.56 2.76 2.74
C THR A 111 6.25 1.63 1.95
N ASP A 112 6.95 0.72 2.63
CA ASP A 112 7.26 -0.61 2.09
C ASP A 112 6.21 -1.68 2.45
N TYR A 113 5.30 -1.39 3.40
CA TYR A 113 4.46 -2.34 4.15
C TYR A 113 5.17 -3.20 5.21
N GLU A 114 4.40 -3.64 6.22
CA GLU A 114 4.82 -4.64 7.22
C GLU A 114 5.50 -5.86 6.56
N GLY A 115 6.64 -6.29 7.08
CA GLY A 115 7.37 -7.47 6.60
C GLY A 115 8.10 -7.30 5.27
N LEU A 116 8.16 -6.07 4.74
CA LEU A 116 9.04 -5.69 3.64
C LEU A 116 10.09 -4.70 4.16
N GLY A 117 11.36 -4.92 3.82
CA GLY A 117 12.53 -4.15 4.29
C GLY A 117 12.84 -4.28 5.80
N THR A 118 11.97 -4.93 6.56
CA THR A 118 11.99 -5.03 8.02
C THR A 118 11.58 -6.44 8.48
N PRO A 119 12.15 -6.98 9.58
CA PRO A 119 11.98 -8.39 9.91
C PRO A 119 10.53 -8.79 10.24
N GLY A 120 9.95 -9.64 9.41
CA GLY A 120 8.60 -10.20 9.57
C GLY A 120 8.10 -10.79 8.24
N ALA A 121 7.03 -11.59 8.29
CA ALA A 121 6.41 -12.08 7.06
C ALA A 121 5.32 -11.09 6.60
N HIS A 122 5.44 -10.56 5.37
CA HIS A 122 4.52 -9.56 4.84
C HIS A 122 3.08 -10.11 4.69
N PRO A 123 2.08 -9.53 5.38
CA PRO A 123 0.69 -9.97 5.31
C PRO A 123 0.00 -9.36 4.08
N TYR A 124 0.43 -9.81 2.91
CA TYR A 124 -0.04 -9.39 1.59
C TYR A 124 -1.57 -9.45 1.45
N LEU A 125 -2.16 -8.39 0.90
CA LEU A 125 -3.61 -8.14 0.73
C LEU A 125 -4.42 -8.14 2.04
N GLN A 126 -3.78 -8.00 3.20
CA GLN A 126 -4.48 -7.86 4.47
C GLN A 126 -4.77 -6.36 4.73
N PRO A 127 -6.04 -5.91 4.62
CA PRO A 127 -6.37 -4.48 4.52
C PRO A 127 -6.16 -3.71 5.83
N VAL A 128 -6.04 -4.41 6.96
CA VAL A 128 -5.70 -3.79 8.24
C VAL A 128 -4.20 -3.53 8.29
N SER A 129 -3.34 -4.43 7.83
CA SER A 129 -1.87 -4.21 7.78
C SER A 129 -1.48 -3.21 6.70
N GLU A 130 -1.97 -3.39 5.48
CA GLU A 130 -1.65 -2.49 4.37
C GLU A 130 -2.25 -1.10 4.64
N GLY A 131 -3.52 -1.05 5.07
CA GLY A 131 -4.17 0.19 5.49
C GLY A 131 -3.44 0.89 6.64
N ARG A 132 -2.98 0.15 7.66
CA ARG A 132 -2.13 0.70 8.71
C ARG A 132 -0.75 1.09 8.21
N SER A 133 -0.16 0.40 7.26
CA SER A 133 1.18 0.72 6.77
C SER A 133 1.17 1.98 5.88
N VAL A 134 0.11 2.19 5.10
CA VAL A 134 -0.13 3.42 4.32
C VAL A 134 -0.53 4.59 5.23
N ILE A 135 -1.37 4.34 6.24
CA ILE A 135 -1.64 5.32 7.29
C ILE A 135 -0.32 5.61 8.00
N ASP A 136 0.29 4.66 8.70
CA ASP A 136 1.54 4.76 9.47
C ASP A 136 2.82 5.06 8.65
N ALA A 137 2.76 5.30 7.32
CA ALA A 137 3.84 5.98 6.59
C ALA A 137 3.62 7.50 6.44
N PHE A 138 2.37 7.91 6.29
CA PHE A 138 1.94 9.32 6.39
C PHE A 138 1.89 9.78 7.84
N TYR A 139 1.41 8.90 8.72
CA TYR A 139 1.17 9.16 10.11
C TYR A 139 2.45 9.55 10.84
N PRO A 140 3.70 9.11 10.57
CA PRO A 140 4.89 9.64 11.23
C PRO A 140 5.06 11.15 11.19
N LEU A 141 4.68 11.78 10.07
CA LEU A 141 4.66 13.24 9.94
C LEU A 141 3.56 13.89 10.79
N VAL A 142 2.65 13.09 11.35
CA VAL A 142 1.53 13.42 12.26
C VAL A 142 1.72 12.84 13.68
N LEU A 143 2.42 11.73 13.84
CA LEU A 143 2.48 10.76 14.97
C LEU A 143 3.92 10.53 15.49
N HIS A 144 4.82 11.42 15.11
CA HIS A 144 5.61 12.15 16.10
C HIS A 144 4.78 12.62 17.35
N SER A 145 3.44 12.57 17.32
CA SER A 145 2.52 12.85 18.43
C SER A 145 1.82 11.69 19.21
N LEU A 146 1.50 10.46 18.72
CA LEU A 146 0.52 9.57 19.42
C LEU A 146 0.76 8.01 19.47
N GLN A 147 1.56 7.61 20.46
CA GLN A 147 1.62 6.36 21.27
C GLN A 147 0.41 5.31 21.35
N LEU A 148 0.63 3.94 21.23
CA LEU A 148 0.13 2.73 22.04
C LEU A 148 -0.26 1.32 21.35
N ARG A 149 0.17 0.07 21.81
CA ARG A 149 -0.65 -1.14 22.37
C ARG A 149 -0.54 -2.78 22.37
N TYR A 150 -0.07 -3.70 21.45
CA TYR A 150 0.19 -5.26 21.58
C TYR A 150 -0.87 -6.49 21.40
N PRO A 151 -0.53 -7.70 20.74
CA PRO A 151 -1.34 -9.01 20.46
C PRO A 151 -0.62 -10.44 20.08
N ALA A 152 -1.20 -11.40 19.22
CA ALA A 152 -0.57 -12.51 18.35
C ALA A 152 -1.47 -13.39 17.33
N LEU A 153 -1.00 -13.99 16.16
CA LEU A 153 -1.67 -15.06 15.26
C LEU A 153 -0.78 -15.86 14.16
N ASP A 154 -1.30 -16.92 13.44
CA ASP A 154 -0.63 -17.98 12.57
C ASP A 154 -1.36 -18.38 11.20
N TYR A 155 -0.81 -19.27 10.32
CA TYR A 155 -1.13 -19.42 8.87
C TYR A 155 -1.51 -20.79 8.21
N SER A 156 -1.22 -21.99 8.76
CA SER A 156 -1.03 -23.22 7.92
C SER A 156 -2.23 -23.83 7.16
N ASP A 157 -3.43 -23.26 7.26
CA ASP A 157 -4.70 -23.92 6.87
C ASP A 157 -5.12 -23.71 5.39
N TYR A 158 -4.38 -22.91 4.61
CA TYR A 158 -4.90 -22.29 3.37
C TYR A 158 -4.21 -22.67 2.06
N LEU A 159 -3.09 -23.40 2.11
CA LEU A 159 -2.26 -23.70 0.94
C LEU A 159 -1.96 -25.19 0.80
N SER A 160 -1.74 -25.64 -0.43
CA SER A 160 -1.30 -27.02 -0.73
C SER A 160 -0.40 -27.05 -1.97
N GLY A 161 0.04 -28.25 -2.40
CA GLY A 161 0.75 -28.44 -3.67
C GLY A 161 2.05 -27.65 -3.80
N ARG A 162 2.35 -27.15 -5.01
CA ARG A 162 3.49 -26.25 -5.23
C ARG A 162 3.36 -24.93 -4.46
N PRO A 163 2.20 -24.24 -4.38
CA PRO A 163 2.06 -23.04 -3.55
C PRO A 163 2.54 -23.23 -2.09
N LEU A 164 2.16 -24.32 -1.43
CA LEU A 164 2.66 -24.62 -0.07
C LEU A 164 4.17 -24.94 -0.05
N ALA A 165 4.66 -25.75 -1.00
CA ALA A 165 6.07 -26.10 -1.09
C ALA A 165 6.98 -24.94 -1.56
N ALA A 166 6.40 -23.88 -2.10
CA ALA A 166 7.07 -22.68 -2.59
C ALA A 166 6.90 -21.48 -1.64
N MET A 167 6.36 -21.64 -0.43
CA MET A 167 6.37 -20.56 0.58
C MET A 167 7.81 -20.11 0.88
N ASP A 168 8.73 -21.06 1.04
CA ASP A 168 10.19 -20.88 1.13
C ASP A 168 10.81 -20.12 -0.08
N GLU A 169 10.11 -20.06 -1.22
CA GLU A 169 10.53 -19.35 -2.45
C GLU A 169 9.80 -18.00 -2.59
N LEU A 170 8.54 -17.91 -2.15
CA LEU A 170 7.73 -16.69 -2.04
C LEU A 170 8.35 -15.72 -1.02
N GLU A 171 8.74 -16.22 0.16
CA GLU A 171 9.48 -15.51 1.21
C GLU A 171 10.90 -15.10 0.80
N ARG A 172 11.37 -15.47 -0.40
CA ARG A 172 12.73 -15.17 -0.90
C ARG A 172 12.77 -14.60 -2.30
N SER A 173 11.61 -14.38 -2.94
CA SER A 173 11.52 -13.89 -4.31
C SER A 173 10.50 -12.77 -4.46
N CYS A 174 10.81 -11.85 -5.36
CA CYS A 174 9.90 -10.79 -5.75
C CYS A 174 9.23 -11.16 -7.07
N ILE A 175 7.99 -10.70 -7.27
CA ILE A 175 7.09 -11.17 -8.32
C ILE A 175 7.77 -10.94 -9.69
N PRO A 176 8.24 -12.02 -10.35
CA PRO A 176 7.35 -12.92 -11.08
C PRO A 176 7.55 -14.44 -10.83
N ALA A 177 8.51 -14.86 -10.00
CA ALA A 177 8.94 -16.27 -9.94
C ALA A 177 7.86 -17.24 -9.39
N ALA A 178 7.25 -16.92 -8.25
CA ALA A 178 6.45 -17.86 -7.47
C ALA A 178 5.15 -18.34 -8.14
N PHE A 179 4.52 -17.50 -8.99
CA PHE A 179 3.20 -17.79 -9.58
C PHE A 179 3.23 -18.29 -11.02
N GLY A 180 4.33 -18.11 -11.75
CA GLY A 180 4.42 -18.37 -13.20
C GLY A 180 4.29 -19.84 -13.65
N GLN A 181 4.04 -20.78 -12.72
CA GLN A 181 3.81 -22.21 -12.99
C GLN A 181 2.70 -22.84 -12.13
N ALA A 182 1.86 -22.03 -11.46
CA ALA A 182 0.72 -22.54 -10.71
C ALA A 182 -0.50 -22.75 -11.62
N HIS A 183 -1.23 -23.85 -11.43
CA HIS A 183 -2.53 -24.06 -12.08
C HIS A 183 -3.66 -23.57 -11.18
N VAL A 184 -4.78 -23.14 -11.77
CA VAL A 184 -5.97 -22.69 -11.00
C VAL A 184 -6.52 -23.79 -10.07
N SER A 185 -6.26 -25.06 -10.39
CA SER A 185 -6.54 -26.22 -9.54
C SER A 185 -5.81 -26.22 -8.19
N ASP A 186 -4.62 -25.60 -8.14
CA ASP A 186 -3.72 -25.67 -6.99
C ASP A 186 -4.20 -24.75 -5.84
N PHE A 187 -5.11 -23.83 -6.17
CA PHE A 187 -5.78 -22.91 -5.25
C PHE A 187 -7.20 -23.36 -4.87
N VAL A 188 -7.69 -24.51 -5.34
CA VAL A 188 -9.02 -25.03 -4.99
C VAL A 188 -8.99 -25.57 -3.55
N PRO A 189 -9.84 -25.06 -2.62
CA PRO A 189 -9.83 -25.53 -1.24
C PRO A 189 -10.16 -27.02 -1.12
N SER A 190 -9.40 -27.72 -0.28
CA SER A 190 -9.40 -29.19 -0.16
C SER A 190 -10.71 -29.80 0.38
N SER A 191 -11.66 -28.98 0.82
CA SER A 191 -13.00 -29.40 1.25
C SER A 191 -14.00 -28.24 1.17
N PRO A 192 -15.32 -28.51 1.11
CA PRO A 192 -16.34 -27.46 1.19
C PRO A 192 -16.23 -26.61 2.47
N ALA A 193 -15.82 -27.20 3.59
CA ALA A 193 -15.61 -26.47 4.84
C ALA A 193 -14.40 -25.51 4.76
N ALA A 194 -13.33 -25.89 4.05
CA ALA A 194 -12.21 -24.99 3.78
C ALA A 194 -12.63 -23.86 2.81
N LEU A 195 -13.44 -24.17 1.79
CA LEU A 195 -14.00 -23.17 0.87
C LEU A 195 -14.87 -22.15 1.60
N THR A 196 -15.83 -22.59 2.43
CA THR A 196 -16.69 -21.67 3.20
C THR A 196 -15.88 -20.77 4.13
N ARG A 197 -14.84 -21.28 4.80
CA ARG A 197 -13.97 -20.43 5.63
C ARG A 197 -13.15 -19.44 4.79
N ALA A 198 -12.58 -19.88 3.66
CA ALA A 198 -11.86 -19.01 2.74
C ALA A 198 -12.75 -17.87 2.21
N GLN A 199 -14.01 -18.18 1.87
CA GLN A 199 -15.01 -17.17 1.50
C GLN A 199 -15.28 -16.20 2.66
N GLN A 200 -15.47 -16.69 3.88
CA GLN A 200 -15.71 -15.84 5.06
C GLN A 200 -14.57 -14.87 5.35
N TRP A 201 -13.29 -15.25 5.21
CA TRP A 201 -12.18 -14.31 5.36
C TRP A 201 -12.05 -13.34 4.19
N LEU A 202 -12.32 -13.78 2.96
CA LEU A 202 -12.38 -12.87 1.81
C LEU A 202 -13.51 -11.85 1.97
N GLU A 203 -14.66 -12.25 2.51
CA GLU A 203 -15.79 -11.36 2.85
C GLU A 203 -15.47 -10.43 4.04
N GLU A 204 -14.64 -10.86 5.01
CA GLU A 204 -14.16 -10.03 6.14
C GLU A 204 -13.15 -8.97 5.69
N PHE A 205 -12.33 -9.26 4.67
CA PHE A 205 -11.31 -8.34 4.14
C PHE A 205 -11.75 -7.56 2.89
N ALA A 206 -12.82 -7.97 2.20
CA ALA A 206 -13.35 -7.26 1.03
C ALA A 206 -13.70 -5.81 1.39
N LEU A 207 -13.20 -4.85 0.62
CA LEU A 207 -13.55 -3.43 0.77
C LEU A 207 -14.67 -3.06 -0.22
N PRO A 208 -15.63 -2.20 0.17
CA PRO A 208 -15.69 -1.42 1.42
C PRO A 208 -16.51 -2.08 2.54
N GLN A 209 -15.93 -2.14 3.76
CA GLN A 209 -16.64 -2.57 4.99
C GLN A 209 -17.37 -1.44 5.72
N ARG A 210 -16.99 -0.19 5.44
CA ARG A 210 -17.51 1.02 6.08
C ARG A 210 -17.22 2.22 5.19
N ARG A 211 -18.03 3.27 5.34
CA ARG A 211 -17.80 4.57 4.74
C ARG A 211 -16.38 5.08 5.01
N ALA A 212 -15.70 5.55 3.98
CA ALA A 212 -14.41 6.22 4.07
C ALA A 212 -14.49 7.57 4.82
N ALA A 213 -13.35 7.99 5.37
CA ALA A 213 -13.21 9.25 6.10
C ALA A 213 -13.12 10.50 5.20
N GLY A 214 -12.93 10.30 3.89
CA GLY A 214 -12.81 11.36 2.88
C GLY A 214 -13.35 10.89 1.53
N PRO A 215 -13.43 11.77 0.52
CA PRO A 215 -13.86 11.40 -0.82
C PRO A 215 -12.83 10.49 -1.50
N LEU A 216 -13.28 9.69 -2.48
CA LEU A 216 -12.45 8.74 -3.21
C LEU A 216 -12.38 9.10 -4.70
N PHE A 217 -11.24 8.80 -5.33
CA PHE A 217 -11.11 8.70 -6.78
C PHE A 217 -10.76 7.25 -7.12
N VAL A 218 -11.54 6.63 -7.99
CA VAL A 218 -11.36 5.24 -8.41
C VAL A 218 -11.16 5.20 -9.92
N ALA A 219 -10.14 4.47 -10.36
CA ALA A 219 -9.80 4.30 -11.77
C ALA A 219 -9.64 2.81 -12.08
N ALA A 220 -10.40 2.30 -13.05
CA ALA A 220 -10.33 0.90 -13.48
C ALA A 220 -10.04 0.81 -14.98
N GLY A 221 -9.25 -0.18 -15.40
CA GLY A 221 -9.00 -0.48 -16.81
C GLY A 221 -10.04 -1.46 -17.35
N THR A 222 -10.67 -1.17 -18.50
CA THR A 222 -11.69 -2.09 -19.07
C THR A 222 -11.10 -3.28 -19.83
N ALA A 223 -9.78 -3.47 -19.75
CA ALA A 223 -9.06 -4.63 -20.26
C ALA A 223 -8.09 -5.20 -19.21
N ASP A 224 -8.40 -4.96 -17.92
CA ASP A 224 -7.71 -5.57 -16.79
C ASP A 224 -8.11 -7.06 -16.69
N ASP A 225 -7.12 -7.95 -16.80
CA ASP A 225 -7.25 -9.40 -16.72
C ASP A 225 -6.82 -9.97 -15.35
N ILE A 226 -6.40 -9.11 -14.41
CA ILE A 226 -5.97 -9.46 -13.05
C ILE A 226 -7.03 -9.03 -12.03
N VAL A 227 -7.58 -7.82 -12.16
CA VAL A 227 -8.71 -7.30 -11.39
C VAL A 227 -9.81 -6.83 -12.34
N PRO A 228 -10.71 -7.74 -12.76
CA PRO A 228 -11.79 -7.41 -13.70
C PRO A 228 -12.60 -6.18 -13.28
N VAL A 229 -12.90 -5.30 -14.24
CA VAL A 229 -13.61 -4.03 -14.01
C VAL A 229 -14.97 -4.23 -13.35
N GLU A 230 -15.62 -5.38 -13.58
CA GLU A 230 -16.87 -5.78 -12.97
C GLU A 230 -16.78 -5.90 -11.43
N LEU A 231 -15.65 -6.36 -10.89
CA LEU A 231 -15.44 -6.42 -9.43
C LEU A 231 -15.21 -5.02 -8.84
N VAL A 232 -14.59 -4.11 -9.61
CA VAL A 232 -14.42 -2.70 -9.21
C VAL A 232 -15.77 -1.98 -9.27
N ASP A 233 -16.63 -2.31 -10.25
CA ASP A 233 -17.99 -1.80 -10.35
C ASP A 233 -18.84 -2.19 -9.12
N GLU A 234 -18.77 -3.45 -8.70
CA GLU A 234 -19.45 -3.96 -7.49
C GLU A 234 -18.92 -3.27 -6.22
N GLY A 235 -17.60 -3.15 -6.06
CA GLY A 235 -16.99 -2.46 -4.91
C GLY A 235 -17.33 -0.96 -4.85
N VAL A 236 -17.40 -0.29 -6.00
CA VAL A 236 -17.86 1.12 -6.07
C VAL A 236 -19.35 1.23 -5.73
N ALA A 237 -20.21 0.31 -6.20
CA ALA A 237 -21.62 0.31 -5.85
C ALA A 237 -21.83 0.14 -4.34
N ALA A 238 -21.11 -0.77 -3.70
CA ALA A 238 -21.12 -0.94 -2.24
C ALA A 238 -20.65 0.33 -1.49
N ALA A 239 -19.65 1.05 -2.01
CA ALA A 239 -19.22 2.33 -1.44
C ALA A 239 -20.35 3.39 -1.52
N CYS A 240 -21.03 3.49 -2.67
CA CYS A 240 -22.19 4.34 -2.83
C CYS A 240 -23.30 4.03 -1.80
N GLU A 241 -23.60 2.75 -1.55
CA GLU A 241 -24.61 2.33 -0.57
C GLU A 241 -24.22 2.64 0.89
N LEU A 242 -22.92 2.64 1.20
CA LEU A 242 -22.37 3.12 2.48
C LEU A 242 -22.34 4.67 2.59
N GLY A 243 -22.76 5.38 1.55
CA GLY A 243 -22.82 6.84 1.49
C GLY A 243 -21.46 7.51 1.33
N ASP A 244 -20.48 6.82 0.75
CA ASP A 244 -19.20 7.41 0.35
C ASP A 244 -19.37 8.50 -0.72
N VAL A 245 -18.27 9.17 -1.07
CA VAL A 245 -18.25 10.25 -2.07
C VAL A 245 -17.25 9.83 -3.14
N VAL A 246 -17.70 9.05 -4.12
CA VAL A 246 -16.83 8.35 -5.08
C VAL A 246 -16.83 9.02 -6.46
N THR A 247 -15.67 9.50 -6.89
CA THR A 247 -15.40 9.87 -8.29
C THR A 247 -14.85 8.66 -9.04
N TYR A 248 -15.72 7.86 -9.67
CA TYR A 248 -15.31 6.67 -10.41
C TYR A 248 -15.14 6.93 -11.92
N ARG A 249 -14.06 6.42 -12.52
CA ARG A 249 -13.80 6.44 -13.97
C ARG A 249 -13.30 5.08 -14.46
N ARG A 250 -13.80 4.66 -15.63
CA ARG A 250 -13.33 3.48 -16.38
C ARG A 250 -12.54 3.92 -17.60
N TYR A 251 -11.37 3.34 -17.80
CA TYR A 251 -10.43 3.70 -18.87
C TYR A 251 -10.43 2.62 -19.95
N SER A 252 -11.03 2.96 -21.10
CA SER A 252 -11.29 2.02 -22.19
C SER A 252 -10.00 1.44 -22.78
N GLY A 253 -9.85 0.13 -22.73
CA GLY A 253 -8.69 -0.59 -23.27
C GLY A 253 -7.41 -0.49 -22.41
N ALA A 254 -7.46 0.14 -21.23
CA ALA A 254 -6.37 0.05 -20.26
C ALA A 254 -6.39 -1.30 -19.54
N GLY A 255 -5.22 -1.90 -19.33
CA GLY A 255 -5.03 -3.12 -18.53
C GLY A 255 -4.74 -2.83 -17.06
N HIS A 256 -4.23 -3.82 -16.34
CA HIS A 256 -4.09 -3.78 -14.87
C HIS A 256 -3.42 -2.54 -14.26
N PRO A 257 -2.28 -2.03 -14.77
CA PRO A 257 -1.87 -0.67 -14.49
C PRO A 257 -2.82 0.30 -15.21
N ALA A 258 -3.96 0.62 -14.57
CA ALA A 258 -4.88 1.65 -15.02
C ALA A 258 -4.35 3.08 -14.76
N LEU A 259 -3.44 3.22 -13.78
CA LEU A 259 -2.89 4.52 -13.35
C LEU A 259 -2.22 5.34 -14.48
N PRO A 260 -1.43 4.78 -15.42
CA PRO A 260 -0.92 5.54 -16.57
C PRO A 260 -1.99 6.14 -17.48
N ALA A 261 -3.16 5.50 -17.61
CA ALA A 261 -4.30 6.05 -18.36
C ALA A 261 -5.10 7.08 -17.54
N ALA A 262 -5.08 6.97 -16.21
CA ALA A 262 -5.77 7.84 -15.28
C ALA A 262 -4.93 9.01 -14.73
N ALA A 263 -3.64 9.09 -15.07
CA ALA A 263 -2.66 9.93 -14.38
C ALA A 263 -3.05 11.42 -14.30
N ASP A 264 -3.40 12.05 -15.42
CA ASP A 264 -3.78 13.46 -15.44
C ASP A 264 -5.09 13.73 -14.66
N ASP A 265 -6.07 12.84 -14.77
CA ASP A 265 -7.34 12.93 -14.02
C ASP A 265 -7.10 12.80 -12.51
N ALA A 266 -6.29 11.83 -12.09
CA ALA A 266 -5.97 11.57 -10.68
C ALA A 266 -5.18 12.74 -10.09
N LEU A 267 -4.16 13.24 -10.79
CA LEU A 267 -3.33 14.37 -10.34
C LEU A 267 -4.13 15.67 -10.29
N ALA A 268 -5.06 15.90 -11.23
CA ALA A 268 -5.99 17.03 -11.17
C ALA A 268 -6.98 16.89 -10.00
N TRP A 269 -7.52 15.69 -9.77
CA TRP A 269 -8.43 15.43 -8.64
C TRP A 269 -7.74 15.62 -7.29
N ILE A 270 -6.47 15.18 -7.14
CA ILE A 270 -5.65 15.40 -5.94
C ILE A 270 -5.42 16.91 -5.73
N ALA A 271 -5.01 17.63 -6.78
CA ALA A 271 -4.79 19.08 -6.71
C ALA A 271 -6.07 19.84 -6.31
N ASP A 272 -7.23 19.42 -6.81
CA ASP A 272 -8.52 19.99 -6.41
C ASP A 272 -8.80 19.83 -4.90
N ARG A 273 -8.45 18.68 -4.30
CA ARG A 273 -8.64 18.46 -2.84
C ARG A 273 -7.74 19.39 -2.03
N PHE A 274 -6.46 19.51 -2.38
CA PHE A 274 -5.55 20.46 -1.71
C PHE A 274 -5.94 21.93 -1.93
N ALA A 275 -6.54 22.26 -3.08
CA ALA A 275 -7.12 23.57 -3.35
C ALA A 275 -8.47 23.83 -2.62
N GLY A 276 -8.92 22.91 -1.75
CA GLY A 276 -10.17 23.02 -1.00
C GLY A 276 -11.44 22.95 -1.86
N ARG A 277 -11.33 22.52 -3.12
CA ARG A 277 -12.48 22.39 -4.03
C ARG A 277 -13.31 21.18 -3.61
N PRO A 278 -14.64 21.29 -3.48
CA PRO A 278 -15.48 20.15 -3.19
C PRO A 278 -15.26 19.05 -4.24
N PRO A 279 -15.36 17.76 -3.87
CA PRO A 279 -15.38 16.69 -4.86
C PRO A 279 -16.51 16.94 -5.88
N PRO A 280 -16.37 16.47 -7.14
CA PRO A 280 -17.47 16.46 -8.10
C PRO A 280 -18.72 15.81 -7.48
N PRO A 281 -19.94 16.14 -7.92
CA PRO A 281 -21.12 15.40 -7.47
C PRO A 281 -20.97 13.91 -7.83
N THR A 282 -21.03 13.06 -6.82
CA THR A 282 -20.75 11.63 -6.88
C THR A 282 -22.05 10.81 -6.80
N CYS A 283 -21.95 9.49 -6.62
CA CYS A 283 -22.86 8.81 -5.71
C CYS A 283 -22.53 9.23 -4.27
#